data_AF-A0A1C5F1Z6-F1
#
_entry.id   AF-A0A1C5F1Z6-F1
#
_cell.length_a   1.000
_cell.length_b   1.000
_cell.length_c   1.000
_cell.angle_alpha   90.00
_cell.angle_beta   90.00
_cell.angle_gamma   90.00
#
_symmetry.space_group_name_H-M   'P 1'
#
loop_
_entity.id
_entity.type
_entity.pdbx_description
1 polymer ?
#
loop_
_entity_poly.entity_id
_entity_poly.type
_entity_poly.pdbx_seq_one_letter_code
_entity_poly.pdbx_strand_id
1 'polypeptide(L)'
;MVVLARGFGCDQNMWEELLRGRRVAEEARTRAEADRARLQEALAVLQQSLVPDSLPPVPGMERAAYYHTASLDRLGGDFYDVFPIDGKRFAFFLGDVCGKGPQAAGLTSLTRYTLRAAALCTTPSPSRH
;
A
#
# COMPACT_ATOMS: atom_id res chain seq x y z
N MET A 1 -53.25 4.04 -16.63
CA MET A 1 -53.51 4.04 -18.09
C MET A 1 -52.47 3.16 -18.75
N VAL A 2 -52.84 1.93 -19.10
CA VAL A 2 -51.96 0.96 -19.78
C VAL A 2 -52.20 1.12 -21.28
N VAL A 3 -51.18 1.53 -22.03
CA VAL A 3 -51.23 1.51 -23.50
C VAL A 3 -50.58 0.20 -23.95
N LEU A 4 -51.40 -0.73 -24.42
CA LEU A 4 -50.95 -1.94 -25.10
C LEU A 4 -50.73 -1.62 -26.58
N ALA A 5 -49.47 -1.47 -26.99
CA ALA A 5 -49.10 -1.46 -28.40
C ALA A 5 -48.87 -2.91 -28.87
N ARG A 6 -49.72 -3.41 -29.76
CA ARG A 6 -49.53 -4.71 -30.43
C ARG A 6 -48.58 -4.56 -31.63
N GLY A 7 -47.54 -5.40 -31.63
CA GLY A 7 -47.07 -6.13 -32.82
C GLY A 7 -46.18 -5.41 -33.82
N PHE A 8 -44.89 -5.28 -33.51
CA PHE A 8 -43.81 -5.57 -34.46
C PHE A 8 -42.94 -6.64 -33.78
N GLY A 9 -42.51 -7.66 -34.51
CA GLY A 9 -41.70 -8.74 -33.96
C GLY A 9 -40.43 -8.19 -33.32
N CYS A 10 -40.47 -8.02 -31.99
CA CYS A 10 -39.27 -7.92 -31.18
C CYS A 10 -38.52 -9.21 -31.44
N ASP A 11 -37.37 -9.12 -32.11
CA ASP A 11 -36.45 -10.25 -32.20
C ASP A 11 -36.09 -10.63 -30.76
N GLN A 12 -36.77 -11.66 -30.25
CA GLN A 12 -36.67 -12.07 -28.85
C GLN A 12 -35.23 -12.47 -28.53
N ASN A 13 -34.51 -12.96 -29.54
CA ASN A 13 -33.10 -13.25 -29.48
C ASN A 13 -32.25 -11.99 -29.23
N MET A 14 -32.61 -10.86 -29.84
CA MET A 14 -31.91 -9.58 -29.68
C MET A 14 -32.03 -9.03 -28.25
N TRP A 15 -33.21 -9.10 -27.63
CA TRP A 15 -33.39 -8.64 -26.25
C TRP A 15 -32.68 -9.54 -25.25
N GLU A 16 -32.75 -10.86 -25.45
CA GLU A 16 -31.99 -11.80 -24.63
C GLU A 16 -30.48 -11.60 -24.78
N GLU A 17 -29.99 -11.31 -25.98
CA GLU A 17 -28.57 -11.04 -26.23
C GLU A 17 -28.09 -9.73 -25.58
N LEU A 18 -28.91 -8.67 -25.64
CA LEU A 18 -28.64 -7.42 -24.93
C LEU A 18 -28.63 -7.60 -23.40
N LEU A 19 -29.58 -8.37 -22.86
CA LEU A 19 -29.63 -8.67 -21.43
C LEU A 19 -28.45 -9.54 -20.98
N ARG A 20 -28.05 -10.53 -21.80
CA ARG A 20 -26.84 -11.35 -21.58
C ARG A 20 -25.59 -10.47 -21.56
N GLY A 21 -25.44 -9.59 -22.55
CA GLY A 21 -24.31 -8.65 -22.62
C GLY A 21 -24.23 -7.72 -21.41
N ARG A 22 -25.37 -7.18 -20.97
CA ARG A 22 -25.43 -6.31 -19.78
C ARG A 22 -25.03 -7.04 -18.51
N ARG A 23 -25.49 -8.28 -18.33
CA ARG A 23 -25.16 -9.11 -17.16
C ARG A 23 -23.68 -9.47 -17.11
N VAL A 24 -23.10 -9.86 -18.24
CA VAL A 24 -21.65 -10.13 -18.34
C VAL A 24 -20.83 -8.87 -18.01
N ALA A 25 -21.23 -7.71 -18.53
CA ALA A 25 -20.56 -6.45 -18.24
C ALA A 25 -20.66 -6.05 -16.75
N GLU A 26 -21.83 -6.26 -16.14
CA GLU A 26 -22.06 -5.98 -14.72
C GLU A 26 -21.27 -6.92 -13.80
N GLU A 27 -21.21 -8.21 -14.14
CA GLU A 27 -20.37 -9.19 -13.43
C GLU A 27 -18.88 -8.87 -13.57
N ALA A 28 -18.42 -8.52 -14.78
CA ALA A 28 -17.03 -8.12 -15.01
C ALA A 28 -16.67 -6.86 -14.22
N ARG A 29 -17.58 -5.88 -14.17
CA ARG A 29 -17.39 -4.66 -13.39
C ARG A 29 -17.33 -4.95 -11.90
N THR A 30 -18.25 -5.78 -11.38
CA THR A 30 -18.26 -6.17 -9.96
C THR A 30 -16.97 -6.89 -9.57
N ARG A 31 -16.49 -7.80 -10.43
CA ARG A 31 -15.20 -8.49 -10.22
C ARG A 31 -14.03 -7.51 -10.20
N ALA A 32 -13.96 -6.59 -11.16
CA ALA A 32 -12.91 -5.58 -11.22
C ALA A 32 -12.93 -4.64 -10.01
N GLU A 33 -14.11 -4.24 -9.52
CA GLU A 33 -14.27 -3.44 -8.31
C GLU A 33 -13.80 -4.20 -7.07
N ALA A 34 -14.15 -5.48 -6.93
CA ALA A 34 -13.70 -6.33 -5.83
C ALA A 34 -12.17 -6.54 -5.83
N ASP A 35 -11.57 -6.79 -7.00
CA ASP A 35 -10.12 -6.96 -7.13
C ASP A 35 -9.38 -5.66 -6.83
N ARG A 36 -9.92 -4.52 -7.27
CA ARG A 36 -9.38 -3.20 -6.94
C ARG A 36 -9.41 -2.93 -5.43
N ALA A 37 -10.52 -3.27 -4.75
CA ALA A 37 -10.64 -3.10 -3.31
C ALA A 37 -9.61 -3.95 -2.55
N ARG A 38 -9.42 -5.22 -2.93
CA ARG A 38 -8.39 -6.10 -2.34
C ARG A 38 -6.98 -5.56 -2.52
N LEU A 39 -6.65 -5.05 -3.72
CA LEU A 39 -5.35 -4.45 -3.98
C LEU A 39 -5.12 -3.19 -3.13
N GLN A 40 -6.16 -2.36 -2.94
CA GLN A 40 -6.07 -1.18 -2.09
C GLN A 40 -5.85 -1.54 -0.61
N GLU A 41 -6.52 -2.56 -0.10
CA GLU A 41 -6.32 -3.05 1.27
C GLU A 41 -4.88 -3.55 1.49
N ALA A 42 -4.36 -4.36 0.56
CA ALA A 42 -2.98 -4.85 0.63
C ALA A 42 -1.95 -3.70 0.58
N LEU A 43 -2.19 -2.69 -0.26
CA LEU A 43 -1.34 -1.49 -0.34
C LEU A 43 -1.38 -0.67 0.96
N ALA A 44 -2.54 -0.56 1.61
CA ALA A 44 -2.68 0.15 2.88
C ALA A 44 -1.87 -0.52 4.00
N VAL A 45 -1.89 -1.86 4.08
CA VAL A 45 -1.08 -2.62 5.04
C VAL A 45 0.42 -2.40 4.80
N LEU A 46 0.85 -2.43 3.53
CA LEU A 46 2.25 -2.15 3.18
C LEU A 46 2.65 -0.71 3.54
N GLN A 47 1.79 0.28 3.28
CA GLN A 47 2.02 1.68 3.67
C GLN A 47 2.25 1.84 5.19
N GLN A 48 1.43 1.19 6.01
CA GLN A 48 1.56 1.26 7.48
C GLN A 48 2.90 0.70 7.96
N SER A 49 3.43 -0.34 7.30
CA SER A 49 4.74 -0.88 7.65
C SER A 49 5.93 0.00 7.23
N LEU A 50 5.73 0.87 6.24
CA LEU A 50 6.76 1.72 5.65
C LEU A 50 6.90 3.07 6.32
N VAL A 51 5.84 3.60 6.92
CA VAL A 51 5.85 4.90 7.59
C VAL A 51 5.75 4.67 9.09
N PRO A 52 6.80 4.90 9.89
CA PRO A 52 6.67 4.82 11.34
C PRO A 52 5.66 5.87 11.85
N ASP A 53 4.65 5.43 12.62
CA ASP A 53 3.58 6.26 13.19
C ASP A 53 4.09 7.48 13.97
N SER A 54 5.26 7.37 14.60
CA SER A 54 5.95 8.48 15.23
C SER A 54 7.43 8.15 15.47
N LEU A 55 8.28 9.16 15.40
CA LEU A 55 9.70 9.00 15.71
C LEU A 55 9.88 8.87 17.25
N PRO A 56 10.67 7.90 17.77
CA PRO A 56 10.79 7.65 19.22
C PRO A 56 11.66 8.69 19.95
N PRO A 57 11.22 9.39 21.01
CA PRO A 57 11.92 10.55 21.61
C PRO A 57 13.44 10.39 21.71
N VAL A 58 14.18 11.33 21.09
CA VAL A 58 15.66 11.40 21.15
C VAL A 58 16.03 12.59 22.05
N PRO A 59 16.64 12.35 23.22
CA PRO A 59 17.06 13.43 24.13
C PRO A 59 17.98 14.43 23.42
N GLY A 60 17.64 15.73 23.50
CA GLY A 60 18.45 16.81 22.92
C GLY A 60 18.25 17.06 21.41
N MET A 61 17.30 16.39 20.74
CA MET A 61 16.99 16.61 19.32
C MET A 61 15.50 16.87 19.09
N GLU A 62 15.19 17.94 18.35
CA GLU A 62 13.88 18.14 17.74
C GLU A 62 13.77 17.30 16.47
N ARG A 63 12.61 16.70 16.23
CA ARG A 63 12.43 15.73 15.14
C ARG A 63 11.08 15.92 14.49
N ALA A 64 11.11 15.95 13.17
CA ALA A 64 9.93 15.90 12.32
C ALA A 64 10.19 14.83 11.25
N ALA A 65 9.17 14.03 10.95
CA ALA A 65 9.17 13.19 9.77
C ALA A 65 7.94 13.53 8.94
N TYR A 66 8.14 13.68 7.64
CA TYR A 66 7.06 13.92 6.69
C TYR A 66 7.23 12.95 5.53
N TYR A 67 6.34 11.97 5.46
CA TYR A 67 6.27 11.05 4.34
C TYR A 67 5.12 11.47 3.43
N HIS A 68 5.44 11.90 2.21
CA HIS A 68 4.45 12.32 1.21
C HIS A 68 4.48 11.36 0.03
N THR A 69 3.46 10.52 -0.10
CA THR A 69 3.29 9.69 -1.30
C THR A 69 2.62 10.50 -2.40
N ALA A 70 3.08 10.35 -3.63
CA ALA A 70 2.48 11.03 -4.78
C ALA A 70 1.05 10.51 -5.07
N SER A 71 0.71 9.28 -4.68
CA SER A 71 -0.66 8.74 -4.69
C SER A 71 -0.75 7.49 -3.79
N LEU A 72 -1.95 7.16 -3.30
CA LEU A 72 -2.20 5.97 -2.45
C LEU A 72 -1.85 4.63 -3.14
N ASP A 73 -1.93 4.60 -4.46
CA ASP A 73 -1.58 3.49 -5.36
C ASP A 73 -0.10 3.48 -5.76
N ARG A 74 0.66 4.52 -5.42
CA ARG A 74 2.10 4.65 -5.69
C ARG A 74 2.86 4.82 -4.39
N LEU A 75 3.02 3.71 -3.70
CA LEU A 75 4.05 3.56 -2.67
C LEU A 75 5.41 4.01 -3.24
N GLY A 76 6.00 5.01 -2.59
CA GLY A 76 7.29 5.59 -2.98
C GLY A 76 8.45 4.68 -2.63
N GLY A 77 9.55 4.83 -3.37
CA GLY A 77 10.82 4.16 -3.11
C GLY A 77 11.54 4.70 -1.89
N ASP A 78 11.30 5.97 -1.55
CA ASP A 78 11.89 6.61 -0.39
C ASP A 78 11.41 5.96 0.91
N PHE A 79 12.32 5.74 1.85
CA PHE A 79 12.02 5.27 3.20
C PHE A 79 13.01 5.83 4.21
N TYR A 80 12.55 5.97 5.44
CA TYR A 80 13.39 6.31 6.57
C TYR A 80 13.04 5.44 7.78
N ASP A 81 13.98 5.34 8.72
CA ASP A 81 13.72 4.77 10.03
C ASP A 81 14.62 5.46 11.05
N VAL A 82 14.13 5.53 12.29
CA VAL A 82 14.88 6.04 13.44
C VAL A 82 14.57 5.14 14.62
N PHE A 83 15.60 4.56 15.21
CA PHE A 83 15.44 3.59 16.29
C PHE A 83 16.59 3.71 17.30
N PRO A 84 16.32 3.44 18.58
CA PRO A 84 17.37 3.36 19.58
C PRO A 84 18.26 2.14 19.32
N ILE A 85 19.57 2.35 19.39
CA ILE A 85 20.57 1.26 19.51
C ILE A 85 20.66 0.85 20.99
N ASP A 86 20.74 1.83 21.88
CA ASP A 86 20.72 1.66 23.33
C ASP A 86 20.10 2.89 24.00
N GLY A 87 20.14 2.96 25.34
CA GLY A 87 19.56 4.07 26.11
C GLY A 87 20.20 5.45 25.87
N LYS A 88 21.28 5.55 25.09
CA LYS A 88 21.99 6.81 24.79
C LYS A 88 22.26 7.03 23.30
N ARG A 89 22.23 5.98 22.48
CA ARG A 89 22.56 6.02 21.04
C ARG A 89 21.34 5.70 20.19
N PHE A 90 21.16 6.47 19.13
CA PHE A 90 20.12 6.25 18.13
C PHE A 90 20.77 6.07 16.76
N ALA A 91 20.16 5.22 15.94
CA ALA A 91 20.48 5.08 14.54
C ALA A 91 19.33 5.63 13.70
N PHE A 92 19.67 6.11 12.51
CA PHE A 92 18.69 6.39 11.48
C PHE A 92 19.21 5.92 10.12
N PHE A 93 18.29 5.69 9.20
CA PHE A 93 18.60 5.53 7.79
C PHE A 93 17.60 6.25 6.92
N LEU A 94 18.06 6.64 5.74
CA LEU A 94 17.28 7.18 4.63
C LEU A 94 17.73 6.43 3.38
N GLY A 95 16.79 5.94 2.60
CA GLY A 95 17.08 5.24 1.35
C GLY A 95 15.98 5.45 0.32
N ASP A 96 16.31 5.18 -0.94
CA ASP A 96 15.39 5.21 -2.08
C ASP A 96 15.49 3.86 -2.82
N VAL A 97 14.35 3.25 -3.09
CA VAL A 97 14.21 2.03 -3.88
C VAL A 97 13.67 2.38 -5.26
N CYS A 98 14.48 2.12 -6.29
CA CYS A 98 14.05 2.28 -7.68
C CYS A 98 12.77 1.48 -7.98
N GLY A 99 11.69 2.18 -8.29
CA GLY A 99 10.41 1.57 -8.66
C GLY A 99 9.24 2.18 -7.91
N LYS A 100 8.03 1.72 -8.23
CA LYS A 100 6.79 2.16 -7.58
C LYS A 100 5.82 0.98 -7.47
N GLY A 101 4.90 1.06 -6.51
CA GLY A 101 3.83 0.07 -6.34
C GLY A 101 4.19 -1.11 -5.43
N PRO A 102 3.37 -2.17 -5.40
CA PRO A 102 3.42 -3.22 -4.38
C PRO A 102 4.78 -3.94 -4.26
N GLN A 103 5.43 -4.23 -5.38
CA GLN A 103 6.75 -4.91 -5.38
C GLN A 103 7.85 -4.03 -4.79
N ALA A 104 7.91 -2.76 -5.19
CA ALA A 104 8.87 -1.79 -4.65
C ALA A 104 8.63 -1.59 -3.14
N ALA A 105 7.37 -1.51 -2.71
CA ALA A 105 6.99 -1.40 -1.31
C ALA A 105 7.43 -2.62 -0.47
N GLY A 106 7.24 -3.83 -1.01
CA GLY A 106 7.72 -5.05 -0.37
C GLY A 106 9.24 -5.07 -0.20
N LEU A 107 9.99 -4.70 -1.26
CA LEU A 107 11.45 -4.60 -1.20
C LEU A 107 11.93 -3.53 -0.22
N THR A 108 11.23 -2.40 -0.17
CA THR A 108 11.51 -1.30 0.78
C THR A 108 11.33 -1.78 2.23
N SER A 109 10.24 -2.50 2.51
CA SER A 109 9.96 -3.05 3.84
C SER A 109 11.03 -4.04 4.27
N LEU A 110 11.37 -4.99 3.37
CA LEU A 110 12.43 -5.96 3.61
C LEU A 110 13.78 -5.30 3.88
N THR A 111 14.16 -4.32 3.06
CA THR A 111 15.41 -3.56 3.22
C THR A 111 15.44 -2.85 4.57
N ARG A 112 14.38 -2.09 4.91
CA ARG A 112 14.25 -1.37 6.18
C ARG A 112 14.44 -2.30 7.39
N TYR A 113 13.69 -3.39 7.45
CA TYR A 113 13.76 -4.30 8.61
C TYR A 113 15.08 -5.07 8.67
N THR A 114 15.67 -5.41 7.52
CA THR A 114 16.99 -6.07 7.47
C THR A 114 18.08 -5.15 7.98
N LEU A 115 18.10 -3.89 7.52
CA LEU A 115 19.07 -2.88 7.99
C LEU A 115 18.92 -2.62 9.49
N ARG A 116 17.69 -2.51 9.99
CA ARG A 116 17.42 -2.34 11.41
C ARG A 116 17.93 -3.53 12.23
N ALA A 117 17.62 -4.76 11.80
CA ALA A 117 18.09 -5.96 12.49
C ALA A 117 19.62 -6.06 12.49
N ALA A 118 20.25 -5.80 11.33
CA ALA A 118 21.71 -5.80 11.23
C ALA A 118 22.35 -4.76 12.15
N ALA A 119 21.82 -3.53 12.19
CA ALA A 119 22.31 -2.48 13.06
C ALA A 119 22.26 -2.86 14.55
N LEU A 120 21.17 -3.51 14.98
CA LEU A 120 21.01 -3.98 16.36
C LEU A 120 21.93 -5.15 16.71
N CYS A 121 22.21 -6.05 15.76
CA CYS A 121 23.08 -7.20 15.96
C CYS A 121 24.58 -6.85 15.89
N THR A 122 24.98 -5.88 15.07
CA THR A 122 26.39 -5.53 14.86
C THR A 122 26.91 -4.52 15.89
N THR A 123 26.03 -3.84 16.65
CA THR A 123 26.48 -2.95 17.72
C THR A 123 27.08 -3.77 18.87
N PRO A 124 28.40 -3.65 19.13
CA PRO A 124 29.02 -4.38 20.23
C PRO A 124 28.39 -3.94 21.56
N SER A 125 28.15 -4.92 22.43
CA SER A 125 27.79 -4.69 23.83
C SER A 125 28.73 -3.64 24.43
N PRO A 126 28.23 -2.56 25.07
CA PRO A 126 29.11 -1.62 25.74
C PRO A 126 29.82 -2.41 26.83
N SER A 127 31.13 -2.60 26.63
CA SER A 127 32.00 -3.28 27.57
C SER A 127 31.80 -2.67 28.95
N ARG A 128 31.38 -3.53 29.88
CA ARG A 128 31.27 -3.28 31.31
C ARG A 128 32.65 -2.85 31.81
N HIS A 129 32.82 -1.56 32.07
CA HIS A 129 33.91 -0.99 32.86
C HIS A 129 33.31 -0.39 34.12
#